data_AF-A0A927J460-F1
#
_entry.id   AF-A0A927J460-F1
#
_cell.length_a   1.000
_cell.length_b   1.000
_cell.length_c   1.000
_cell.angle_alpha   90.00
_cell.angle_beta   90.00
_cell.angle_gamma   90.00
#
_symmetry.space_group_name_H-M   'P 1'
#
loop_
_entity.id
_entity.type
_entity.pdbx_description
1 polymer ?
#
loop_
_entity_poly.entity_id
_entity_poly.type
_entity_poly.pdbx_seq_one_letter_code
_entity_poly.pdbx_strand_id
1 'polypeptide(L)'
;MKLRKFLGLFLCTLLVSSAFIACSSDDDEIPEEKHPVTIFGTWKYDKKEALVEVKDPEIEKAVTDAILGLDLGESNIYVFSVDGKFKFKEALEAEEVAGTYTVDGEKLTLTSGEDSNTVTFKSDTIYVSNDVKSIVAKQLDIDETEIVKAIKVNGFGEMTR
;
A
#
# COMPACT_ATOMS: atom_id res chain seq x y z
N MET A 1 51.16 -10.67 -25.22
CA MET A 1 52.00 -11.78 -24.70
C MET A 1 52.46 -11.38 -23.31
N LYS A 2 52.20 -12.09 -22.20
CA LYS A 2 52.13 -13.54 -21.95
C LYS A 2 51.07 -13.85 -20.90
N LEU A 3 50.18 -14.80 -21.22
CA LEU A 3 49.34 -15.53 -20.26
C LEU A 3 50.21 -16.30 -19.27
N ARG A 4 49.78 -16.37 -18.01
CA ARG A 4 50.07 -17.53 -17.15
C ARG A 4 48.78 -18.02 -16.52
N LYS A 5 48.36 -19.19 -17.00
CA LYS A 5 47.32 -20.06 -16.47
C LYS A 5 47.85 -20.66 -15.17
N PHE A 6 47.02 -20.74 -14.12
CA PHE A 6 47.09 -21.88 -13.21
C PHE A 6 45.68 -22.34 -12.86
N LEU A 7 45.46 -23.57 -13.26
CA LEU A 7 44.32 -24.43 -13.06
C LEU A 7 44.38 -24.97 -11.62
N GLY A 8 43.27 -24.95 -10.90
CA GLY A 8 43.17 -25.46 -9.53
C GLY A 8 41.80 -26.06 -9.26
N LEU A 9 41.47 -27.11 -10.02
CA LEU A 9 40.33 -27.98 -9.78
C LEU A 9 40.65 -28.85 -8.56
N PHE A 10 39.88 -28.75 -7.47
CA PHE A 10 39.85 -29.80 -6.45
C PHE A 10 38.43 -30.34 -6.32
N LEU A 11 38.32 -31.57 -6.80
CA LEU A 11 37.18 -32.47 -6.78
C LEU A 11 37.24 -33.25 -5.46
N CYS A 12 36.24 -33.13 -4.59
CA CYS A 12 36.05 -34.05 -3.46
C CYS A 12 34.68 -34.72 -3.58
N THR A 13 34.70 -35.92 -4.16
CA THR A 13 33.58 -36.86 -4.20
C THR A 13 33.44 -37.61 -2.87
N LEU A 14 32.24 -37.50 -2.28
CA LEU A 14 31.41 -38.56 -1.68
C LEU A 14 32.06 -39.66 -0.83
N LEU A 15 31.57 -39.80 0.41
CA LEU A 15 31.07 -41.09 0.91
C LEU A 15 29.82 -40.89 1.79
N VAL A 16 28.83 -41.74 1.51
CA VAL A 16 27.50 -41.89 2.11
C VAL A 16 27.59 -42.84 3.31
N SER A 17 26.84 -42.60 4.39
CA SER A 17 26.15 -43.67 5.12
C SER A 17 25.09 -43.13 6.08
N SER A 18 23.99 -43.86 6.11
CA SER A 18 22.66 -43.52 6.60
C SER A 18 22.47 -43.90 8.07
N ALA A 19 21.60 -43.18 8.78
CA ALA A 19 20.80 -43.74 9.86
C ALA A 19 19.40 -43.11 9.82
N PHE A 20 18.40 -43.97 9.68
CA PHE A 20 16.98 -43.64 9.72
C PHE A 20 16.56 -43.33 11.16
N ILE A 21 15.79 -42.24 11.35
CA ILE A 21 14.80 -42.15 12.43
C ILE A 21 13.47 -41.83 11.74
N ALA A 22 12.53 -42.76 11.88
CA ALA A 22 11.15 -42.60 11.48
C ALA A 22 10.32 -42.03 12.64
N CYS A 23 9.27 -41.30 12.27
CA CYS A 23 8.12 -40.85 13.05
C CYS A 23 8.35 -39.78 14.11
N SER A 24 7.80 -38.59 13.87
CA SER A 24 6.41 -38.32 14.27
C SER A 24 6.02 -36.91 13.87
N SER A 25 4.93 -36.79 13.11
CA SER A 25 3.95 -35.70 13.14
C SER A 25 4.49 -34.33 13.55
N ASP A 26 4.80 -33.49 12.58
CA ASP A 26 4.60 -32.06 12.77
C ASP A 26 4.14 -31.49 11.45
N ASP A 27 3.03 -30.75 11.51
CA ASP A 27 2.40 -30.07 10.41
C ASP A 27 3.43 -29.17 9.71
N ASP A 28 3.92 -29.63 8.55
CA ASP A 28 4.50 -28.72 7.58
C ASP A 28 3.34 -27.88 7.05
N GLU A 29 3.03 -26.79 7.76
CA GLU A 29 2.34 -25.64 7.19
C GLU A 29 3.11 -25.27 5.92
N ILE A 30 2.61 -25.74 4.78
CA ILE A 30 2.98 -25.23 3.47
C ILE A 30 2.79 -23.72 3.61
N PRO A 31 3.84 -22.88 3.51
CA PRO A 31 3.65 -21.46 3.54
C PRO A 31 2.67 -21.18 2.41
N GLU A 32 1.49 -20.63 2.73
CA GLU A 32 0.56 -20.18 1.70
C GLU A 32 1.40 -19.42 0.68
N GLU A 33 1.47 -19.94 -0.54
CA GLU A 33 2.14 -19.26 -1.62
C GLU A 33 1.49 -17.88 -1.66
N LYS A 34 2.23 -16.84 -1.24
CA LYS A 34 1.81 -15.47 -1.45
C LYS A 34 1.64 -15.32 -2.95
N HIS A 35 0.41 -15.49 -3.43
CA HIS A 35 0.05 -15.21 -4.80
C HIS A 35 0.68 -13.85 -5.13
N PRO A 36 1.34 -13.69 -6.29
CA PRO A 36 1.89 -12.40 -6.66
C PRO A 36 0.75 -11.40 -6.58
N VAL A 37 0.83 -10.53 -5.57
CA VAL A 37 -0.16 -9.50 -5.31
C VAL A 37 -0.24 -8.69 -6.59
N THR A 38 -1.35 -8.80 -7.32
CA THR A 38 -1.47 -8.11 -8.58
C THR A 38 -2.50 -7.01 -8.49
N ILE A 39 -2.06 -5.79 -8.77
CA ILE A 39 -2.87 -4.58 -8.60
C ILE A 39 -3.91 -4.38 -9.73
N PHE A 40 -3.90 -5.23 -10.77
CA PHE A 40 -4.88 -5.14 -11.85
C PHE A 40 -6.30 -5.29 -11.28
N GLY A 41 -7.28 -4.60 -11.86
CA GLY A 41 -8.68 -4.70 -11.43
C GLY A 41 -9.32 -3.36 -11.13
N THR A 42 -10.51 -3.42 -10.53
CA THR A 42 -11.28 -2.25 -10.12
C THR A 42 -11.26 -2.13 -8.62
N TRP A 43 -10.92 -0.94 -8.12
CA TRP A 43 -10.72 -0.67 -6.71
C TRP A 43 -11.66 0.44 -6.28
N LYS A 44 -12.41 0.20 -5.21
CA LYS A 44 -13.39 1.14 -4.67
C LYS A 44 -13.15 1.35 -3.19
N TYR A 45 -13.69 2.46 -2.70
CA TYR A 45 -13.67 2.76 -1.28
C TYR A 45 -14.17 1.57 -0.46
N ASP A 46 -13.40 1.22 0.56
CA ASP A 46 -13.67 0.11 1.47
C ASP A 46 -13.75 0.61 2.92
N LYS A 47 -12.72 1.36 3.35
CA LYS A 47 -12.57 1.78 4.75
C LYS A 47 -11.94 3.15 4.87
N LYS A 48 -12.10 3.75 6.05
CA LYS A 48 -11.37 4.96 6.45
C LYS A 48 -10.86 4.86 7.87
N GLU A 49 -9.78 5.56 8.12
CA GLU A 49 -9.17 5.73 9.45
C GLU A 49 -8.69 7.19 9.62
N ALA A 50 -8.55 7.60 10.86
CA ALA A 50 -7.99 8.88 11.25
C ALA A 50 -6.71 8.62 12.06
N LEU A 51 -5.59 9.21 11.63
CA LEU A 51 -4.35 9.20 12.39
C LEU A 51 -4.20 10.57 13.05
N VAL A 52 -4.39 10.60 14.37
CA VAL A 52 -4.48 11.83 15.16
C VAL A 52 -3.37 11.87 16.19
N GLU A 53 -2.76 13.05 16.33
CA GLU A 53 -1.89 13.40 17.44
C GLU A 53 -2.18 14.87 17.79
N VAL A 54 -2.48 15.14 19.06
CA VAL A 54 -2.85 16.46 19.58
C VAL A 54 -2.02 16.77 20.81
N LYS A 55 -1.86 18.05 21.15
CA LYS A 55 -1.19 18.48 22.38
C LYS A 55 -2.05 18.26 23.62
N ASP A 56 -3.34 18.56 23.49
CA ASP A 56 -4.35 18.38 24.54
C ASP A 56 -5.22 17.14 24.23
N PRO A 57 -5.15 16.07 25.07
CA PRO A 57 -5.98 14.90 24.88
C PRO A 57 -7.49 15.17 24.91
N GLU A 58 -7.95 16.27 25.51
CA GLU A 58 -9.39 16.59 25.58
C GLU A 58 -10.01 16.86 24.19
N ILE A 59 -9.21 17.31 23.21
CA ILE A 59 -9.66 17.59 21.85
C ILE A 59 -9.51 16.40 20.89
N GLU A 60 -8.83 15.33 21.29
CA GLU A 60 -8.49 14.20 20.40
C GLU A 60 -9.71 13.57 19.74
N LYS A 61 -10.78 13.37 20.53
CA LYS A 61 -12.04 12.80 20.01
C LYS A 61 -12.69 13.73 18.99
N ALA A 62 -12.76 15.03 19.28
CA ALA A 62 -13.37 16.01 18.37
C ALA A 62 -12.61 16.09 17.04
N VAL A 63 -11.27 16.09 17.10
CA VAL A 63 -10.40 16.05 15.92
C VAL A 63 -10.61 14.76 15.13
N THR A 64 -10.67 13.61 15.80
CA THR A 64 -10.93 12.30 15.17
C THR A 64 -12.28 12.27 14.44
N ASP A 65 -13.35 12.68 15.11
CA ASP A 65 -14.69 12.69 14.53
C ASP A 65 -14.77 13.66 13.33
N ALA A 66 -14.12 14.83 13.43
CA ALA A 66 -14.05 15.79 12.33
C ALA A 66 -13.35 15.19 11.09
N ILE A 67 -12.20 14.53 11.26
CA ILE A 67 -11.47 13.86 10.18
C ILE A 67 -12.35 12.80 9.50
N LEU A 68 -13.04 11.96 10.28
CA LEU A 68 -13.89 10.90 9.76
C LEU A 68 -15.15 11.45 9.07
N GLY A 69 -15.59 12.65 9.43
CA GLY A 69 -16.75 13.33 8.86
C GLY A 69 -16.47 14.07 7.54
N LEU A 70 -15.21 14.29 7.16
CA LEU A 70 -14.86 14.88 5.86
C LEU A 70 -15.26 13.93 4.72
N ASP A 71 -15.85 14.45 3.65
CA ASP A 71 -16.07 13.69 2.41
C ASP A 71 -14.92 14.02 1.45
N LEU A 72 -13.95 13.11 1.37
CA LEU A 72 -12.70 13.29 0.63
C LEU A 72 -12.35 11.97 -0.07
N GLY A 73 -12.96 11.74 -1.22
CA GLY A 73 -12.58 10.63 -2.11
C GLY A 73 -13.20 9.28 -1.77
N GLU A 74 -14.18 9.19 -0.86
CA GLU A 74 -14.99 8.00 -0.66
C GLU A 74 -15.76 7.56 -1.91
N SER A 75 -15.94 8.47 -2.87
CA SER A 75 -16.57 8.20 -4.15
C SER A 75 -15.57 7.75 -5.23
N ASN A 76 -14.27 7.72 -4.94
CA ASN A 76 -13.25 7.45 -5.95
C ASN A 76 -13.23 5.98 -6.39
N ILE A 77 -12.97 5.77 -7.68
CA ILE A 77 -12.81 4.46 -8.31
C ILE A 77 -11.49 4.47 -9.08
N TYR A 78 -10.64 3.47 -8.82
CA TYR A 78 -9.44 3.22 -9.60
C TYR A 78 -9.63 1.97 -10.46
N VAL A 79 -9.15 2.01 -11.69
CA VAL A 79 -9.11 0.86 -12.59
C VAL A 79 -7.69 0.69 -13.11
N PHE A 80 -7.06 -0.42 -12.80
CA PHE A 80 -5.69 -0.76 -13.21
C PHE A 80 -5.71 -1.87 -14.26
N SER A 81 -5.02 -1.63 -15.37
CA SER A 81 -4.90 -2.57 -16.49
C SER A 81 -3.54 -3.25 -16.48
N VAL A 82 -3.48 -4.49 -16.95
CA VAL A 82 -2.25 -5.31 -17.01
C VAL A 82 -1.11 -4.68 -17.82
N ASP A 83 -1.41 -3.71 -18.69
CA ASP A 83 -0.43 -2.98 -19.50
C ASP A 83 0.21 -1.79 -18.77
N GLY A 84 0.00 -1.67 -17.45
CA GLY A 84 0.57 -0.61 -16.63
C GLY A 84 -0.17 0.73 -16.74
N LYS A 85 -1.41 0.72 -17.23
CA LYS A 85 -2.26 1.92 -17.31
C LYS A 85 -3.31 1.95 -16.22
N PHE A 86 -3.63 3.14 -15.74
CA PHE A 86 -4.74 3.35 -14.82
C PHE A 86 -5.77 4.35 -15.36
N LYS A 87 -6.98 4.22 -14.85
CA LYS A 87 -8.04 5.21 -14.93
C LYS A 87 -8.51 5.52 -13.52
N PHE A 88 -8.72 6.79 -13.25
CA PHE A 88 -9.24 7.31 -12.00
C PHE A 88 -10.50 8.10 -12.31
N LYS A 89 -11.58 7.76 -11.61
CA LYS A 89 -12.83 8.48 -11.66
C LYS A 89 -13.27 8.82 -10.25
N GLU A 90 -13.45 10.10 -9.98
CA GLU A 90 -14.27 10.55 -8.87
C GLU A 90 -15.73 10.27 -9.24
N ALA A 91 -16.48 9.46 -8.46
CA ALA A 91 -17.71 8.82 -8.96
C ALA A 91 -18.80 9.80 -9.44
N LEU A 92 -18.71 11.08 -9.06
CA LEU A 92 -19.65 12.13 -9.46
C LEU A 92 -19.14 13.04 -10.58
N GLU A 93 -17.85 12.96 -10.91
CA GLU A 93 -17.24 13.77 -11.97
C GLU A 93 -17.37 13.08 -13.33
N ALA A 94 -17.53 13.91 -14.37
CA ALA A 94 -17.64 13.42 -15.75
C ALA A 94 -16.26 13.12 -16.36
N GLU A 95 -15.22 13.78 -15.88
CA GLU A 95 -13.87 13.64 -16.42
C GLU A 95 -13.08 12.53 -15.72
N GLU A 96 -12.55 11.62 -16.53
CA GLU A 96 -11.68 10.53 -16.07
C GLU A 96 -10.23 10.95 -16.24
N VAL A 97 -9.44 10.82 -15.17
CA VAL A 97 -7.99 10.98 -15.25
C VAL A 97 -7.39 9.64 -15.65
N ALA A 98 -6.51 9.65 -16.65
CA ALA A 98 -5.87 8.43 -17.14
C ALA A 98 -4.35 8.61 -17.22
N GLY A 99 -3.62 7.53 -16.97
CA GLY A 99 -2.16 7.58 -16.94
C GLY A 99 -1.53 6.21 -16.83
N THR A 100 -0.29 6.17 -16.38
CA THR A 100 0.46 4.93 -16.12
C THR A 100 0.70 4.74 -14.63
N TYR A 101 0.92 3.49 -14.23
CA TYR A 101 1.26 3.18 -12.85
C TYR A 101 2.45 2.23 -12.75
N THR A 102 3.14 2.29 -11.61
CA THR A 102 4.18 1.33 -11.23
C THR A 102 3.96 0.87 -9.80
N VAL A 103 4.36 -0.37 -9.51
CA VAL A 103 4.36 -0.93 -8.15
C VAL A 103 5.79 -1.33 -7.81
N ASP A 104 6.29 -0.80 -6.69
CA ASP A 104 7.61 -1.13 -6.13
C ASP A 104 7.45 -1.39 -4.62
N GLY A 105 7.43 -2.67 -4.24
CA GLY A 105 7.10 -3.09 -2.88
C GLY A 105 5.71 -2.60 -2.46
N GLU A 106 5.64 -1.87 -1.36
CA GLU A 106 4.38 -1.29 -0.85
C GLU A 106 4.02 0.08 -1.45
N LYS A 107 4.70 0.50 -2.52
CA LYS A 107 4.48 1.79 -3.17
C LYS A 107 3.78 1.61 -4.50
N LEU A 108 2.68 2.32 -4.68
CA LEU A 108 2.00 2.49 -5.96
C LEU A 108 2.22 3.94 -6.42
N THR A 109 2.89 4.12 -7.56
CA THR A 109 3.06 5.44 -8.18
C THR A 109 2.11 5.57 -9.37
N LEU A 110 1.34 6.66 -9.42
CA LEU A 110 0.41 7.03 -10.48
C LEU A 110 0.95 8.26 -11.21
N THR A 111 1.09 8.18 -12.53
CA THR A 111 1.61 9.27 -13.37
C THR A 111 0.60 9.63 -14.45
N SER A 112 0.19 10.90 -14.50
CA SER A 112 -0.73 11.45 -15.49
C SER A 112 -0.17 12.78 -16.02
N GLY A 113 0.26 12.80 -17.29
CA GLY A 113 0.96 13.97 -17.83
C GLY A 113 2.28 14.22 -17.11
N GLU A 114 2.47 15.43 -16.59
CA GLU A 114 3.65 15.79 -15.78
C GLU A 114 3.45 15.52 -14.28
N ASP A 115 2.22 15.19 -13.86
CA ASP A 115 1.89 14.95 -12.47
C ASP A 115 2.18 13.49 -12.08
N SER A 116 2.75 13.32 -10.88
CA SER A 116 3.02 12.00 -10.31
C SER A 116 2.69 11.99 -8.82
N ASN A 117 1.90 11.01 -8.39
CA ASN A 117 1.52 10.81 -7.00
C ASN A 117 1.91 9.39 -6.53
N THR A 118 2.35 9.23 -5.29
CA THR A 118 2.68 7.92 -4.72
C THR A 118 1.81 7.65 -3.51
N VAL A 119 1.16 6.49 -3.51
CA VAL A 119 0.28 6.00 -2.46
C VAL A 119 0.81 4.66 -1.92
N THR A 120 0.32 4.25 -0.77
CA THR A 120 0.71 2.95 -0.19
C THR A 120 -0.19 1.85 -0.75
N PHE A 121 0.39 0.71 -1.10
CA PHE A 121 -0.31 -0.48 -1.56
C PHE A 121 0.14 -1.68 -0.75
N LYS A 122 -0.77 -2.31 -0.01
CA LYS A 122 -0.46 -3.48 0.83
C LYS A 122 -1.46 -4.57 0.54
N SER A 123 -0.96 -5.68 0.00
CA SER A 123 -1.70 -6.91 -0.30
C SER A 123 -2.93 -6.71 -1.18
N ASP A 124 -4.02 -6.21 -0.62
CA ASP A 124 -5.35 -6.13 -1.21
C ASP A 124 -5.99 -4.75 -1.02
N THR A 125 -5.21 -3.77 -0.56
CA THR A 125 -5.70 -2.43 -0.24
C THR A 125 -4.76 -1.34 -0.72
N ILE A 126 -5.31 -0.33 -1.41
CA ILE A 126 -4.63 0.94 -1.71
C ILE A 126 -4.99 1.95 -0.62
N TYR A 127 -3.99 2.60 -0.03
CA TYR A 127 -4.17 3.59 1.05
C TYR A 127 -3.80 4.98 0.54
N VAL A 128 -4.79 5.87 0.53
CA VAL A 128 -4.65 7.28 0.17
C VAL A 128 -4.71 8.12 1.44
N SER A 129 -3.61 8.83 1.73
CA SER A 129 -3.46 9.66 2.92
C SER A 129 -3.58 11.13 2.56
N ASN A 130 -4.42 11.87 3.28
CA ASN A 130 -4.61 13.31 3.14
C ASN A 130 -4.28 14.00 4.47
N ASP A 131 -3.36 14.96 4.44
CA ASP A 131 -3.16 15.87 5.57
C ASP A 131 -4.34 16.85 5.60
N VAL A 132 -5.14 16.75 6.65
CA VAL A 132 -6.37 17.53 6.84
C VAL A 132 -6.28 18.46 8.04
N LYS A 133 -5.08 18.66 8.59
CA LYS A 133 -4.84 19.45 9.80
C LYS A 133 -5.45 20.84 9.75
N SER A 134 -5.14 21.62 8.71
CA SER A 134 -5.66 22.99 8.59
C SER A 134 -7.18 23.03 8.33
N ILE A 135 -7.74 22.01 7.66
CA ILE A 135 -9.19 21.87 7.44
C ILE A 135 -9.91 21.62 8.76
N VAL A 136 -9.40 20.69 9.56
CA VAL A 136 -10.00 20.28 10.83
C VAL A 136 -9.86 21.38 11.89
N ALA A 137 -8.70 22.03 12.00
CA ALA A 137 -8.50 23.16 12.90
C ALA A 137 -9.52 24.27 12.64
N LYS A 138 -9.71 24.62 11.37
CA LYS A 138 -10.71 25.61 10.93
C LYS A 138 -12.14 25.15 11.22
N GLN A 139 -12.47 23.87 10.98
CA GLN A 139 -13.82 23.33 11.21
C GLN A 139 -14.21 23.37 12.69
N LEU A 140 -13.25 23.10 13.59
CA LEU A 140 -13.48 23.04 15.02
C LEU A 140 -13.25 24.37 15.74
N ASP A 141 -12.82 25.41 15.02
CA ASP A 141 -12.44 26.72 15.58
C ASP A 141 -11.39 26.60 16.70
N ILE A 142 -10.37 25.77 16.46
CA ILE A 142 -9.22 25.59 17.37
C ILE A 142 -7.94 26.07 16.70
N ASP A 143 -6.97 26.48 17.52
CA ASP A 143 -5.64 26.84 17.02
C ASP A 143 -5.00 25.61 16.36
N GLU A 144 -4.58 25.76 15.09
CA GLU A 144 -3.97 24.69 14.30
C GLU A 144 -2.73 24.10 14.97
N THR A 145 -2.03 24.89 15.80
CA THR A 145 -0.86 24.43 16.54
C THR A 145 -1.20 23.41 17.64
N GLU A 146 -2.46 23.29 18.07
CA GLU A 146 -2.91 22.28 19.03
C GLU A 146 -3.01 20.88 18.42
N ILE A 147 -3.11 20.79 17.10
CA ILE A 147 -3.03 19.54 16.35
C ILE A 147 -1.58 19.30 15.96
N VAL A 148 -0.99 18.17 16.35
CA VAL A 148 0.35 17.77 15.87
C VAL A 148 0.21 17.06 14.52
N LYS A 149 -0.72 16.10 14.43
CA LYS A 149 -0.99 15.28 13.24
C LYS A 149 -2.50 15.09 13.06
N ALA A 150 -2.97 15.25 11.83
CA ALA A 150 -4.34 14.92 11.44
C ALA A 150 -4.35 14.42 10.01
N ILE A 151 -4.24 13.09 9.85
CA ILE A 151 -4.24 12.44 8.54
C ILE A 151 -5.53 11.64 8.39
N LYS A 152 -6.29 11.92 7.33
CA LYS A 152 -7.35 11.03 6.87
C LYS A 152 -6.74 9.99 5.96
N VAL A 153 -6.95 8.70 6.23
CA VAL A 153 -6.54 7.63 5.33
C VAL A 153 -7.77 6.89 4.83
N ASN A 154 -7.89 6.79 3.51
CA ASN A 154 -8.90 5.97 2.86
C ASN A 154 -8.26 4.71 2.28
N GLY A 155 -8.83 3.56 2.61
CA GLY A 155 -8.52 2.28 2.01
C GLY A 155 -9.46 1.98 0.85
N PHE A 156 -8.90 1.57 -0.28
CA PHE A 156 -9.63 1.08 -1.43
C PHE A 156 -9.32 -0.40 -1.61
N GLY A 157 -10.35 -1.24 -1.60
CA GLY A 157 -10.23 -2.68 -1.80
C GLY A 157 -10.55 -3.08 -3.24
N GLU A 158 -10.00 -4.22 -3.67
CA GLU A 158 -10.33 -4.81 -4.96
C GLU A 158 -11.80 -5.28 -4.97
N MET A 159 -12.55 -4.88 -6.00
CA MET A 159 -13.86 -5.43 -6.30
C MET A 159 -13.68 -6.86 -6.83
N THR A 160 -13.88 -7.84 -5.96
CA THR A 160 -13.88 -9.25 -6.35
C THR A 160 -14.97 -9.49 -7.41
N ARG A 161 -14.61 -10.20 -8.48
CA ARG A 161 -15.52 -10.61 -9.56
C ARG A 161 -16.43 -11.76 -9.16
#